data_AF-A0A5E4GMT7-F1
#
_entry.id   AF-A0A5E4GMT7-F1
#
_cell.length_a   1.000
_cell.length_b   1.000
_cell.length_c   1.000
_cell.angle_alpha   90.00
_cell.angle_beta   90.00
_cell.angle_gamma   90.00
#
_symmetry.space_group_name_H-M   'P 1'
#
loop_
_entity.id
_entity.type
_entity.pdbx_description
1 polymer ?
#
loop_
_entity_poly.entity_id
_entity_poly.type
_entity_poly.pdbx_seq_one_letter_code
_entity_poly.pdbx_strand_id
1 'polypeptide(L)' 'TNYNLEDLGEESLTYVNRLFAERYKQWKSDLHHHFQAYDDPQVALQEGCPKELEGREDSWEWLCAHFQAPGFA' A
#
# COMPACT_ATOMS: atom_id res chain seq x y z
N THR A 1 9.69 6.32 -17.57
CA THR A 1 8.93 6.20 -18.84
C THR A 1 7.52 5.79 -18.50
N ASN A 2 6.52 6.54 -18.96
CA ASN A 2 5.12 6.16 -18.77
C ASN A 2 4.73 5.22 -19.93
N TYR A 3 4.29 4.00 -19.64
CA TYR A 3 3.93 3.02 -20.68
C TYR A 3 2.52 3.33 -21.19
N ASN A 4 2.34 3.44 -22.51
CA ASN A 4 1.00 3.51 -23.08
C ASN A 4 0.32 2.15 -22.93
N LEU A 5 -0.75 2.09 -22.14
CA LEU A 5 -1.55 0.88 -21.93
C LEU A 5 -2.73 0.78 -22.91
N GLU A 6 -3.02 1.84 -23.66
CA GLU A 6 -4.17 1.91 -24.58
C GLU A 6 -4.05 0.97 -25.78
N ASP A 7 -2.81 0.66 -26.20
CA ASP A 7 -2.52 -0.22 -27.35
C ASP A 7 -2.41 -1.71 -26.97
N LEU A 8 -2.71 -2.08 -25.72
CA LEU A 8 -2.65 -3.48 -25.28
C LEU A 8 -3.86 -4.27 -25.78
N GLY A 9 -3.60 -5.48 -26.30
CA GLY A 9 -4.66 -6.45 -26.55
C GLY A 9 -5.37 -6.88 -25.26
N GLU A 10 -6.62 -7.33 -25.37
CA GLU A 10 -7.49 -7.69 -24.25
C GLU A 10 -6.86 -8.70 -23.27
N GLU A 11 -6.20 -9.74 -23.79
CA GLU A 11 -5.52 -10.75 -22.96
C GLU A 11 -4.34 -10.14 -22.17
N SER A 12 -3.58 -9.24 -22.80
CA SER A 12 -2.44 -8.56 -22.16
C SER A 12 -2.92 -7.57 -21.10
N LEU A 13 -3.99 -6.82 -21.39
CA LEU A 13 -4.61 -5.92 -20.43
C LEU A 13 -5.15 -6.69 -19.22
N THR A 14 -5.81 -7.82 -19.44
CA THR A 14 -6.32 -8.70 -18.38
C THR A 14 -5.18 -9.23 -17.49
N TYR A 15 -4.08 -9.68 -18.11
CA TYR A 15 -2.92 -10.16 -17.39
C TYR A 15 -2.27 -9.05 -16.54
N VAL A 16 -2.07 -7.87 -17.11
CA VAL A 16 -1.49 -6.70 -16.43
C VAL A 16 -2.38 -6.27 -15.26
N ASN A 17 -3.71 -6.20 -15.44
CA ASN A 17 -4.64 -5.86 -14.38
C ASN A 17 -4.60 -6.89 -13.24
N ARG A 18 -4.53 -8.19 -13.55
CA ARG A 18 -4.35 -9.22 -12.53
C ARG A 18 -3.04 -9.01 -11.76
N LEU A 19 -1.94 -8.74 -12.46
CA LEU A 19 -0.65 -8.50 -11.82
C LEU A 19 -0.70 -7.28 -10.88
N PHE A 20 -1.34 -6.18 -11.31
CA PHE A 20 -1.54 -5.01 -10.46
C PHE A 20 -2.42 -5.33 -9.25
N ALA A 21 -3.50 -6.09 -9.42
CA ALA A 21 -4.37 -6.48 -8.32
C ALA A 21 -3.61 -7.30 -7.27
N GLU A 22 -2.78 -8.27 -7.69
CA GLU A 22 -1.96 -9.06 -6.77
C GLU A 22 -0.87 -8.23 -6.08
N ARG A 23 -0.21 -7.32 -6.82
CA ARG A 23 0.77 -6.39 -6.22
C ARG A 23 0.13 -5.44 -5.22
N TYR A 24 -1.06 -4.93 -5.53
CA TYR A 24 -1.80 -4.06 -4.64
C TYR A 24 -2.27 -4.77 -3.37
N LYS A 25 -2.69 -6.04 -3.47
CA LYS A 25 -3.00 -6.87 -2.30
C LYS A 25 -1.77 -7.06 -1.41
N GLN A 26 -0.64 -7.42 -2.02
CA GLN A 26 0.61 -7.61 -1.28
C GLN A 26 1.03 -6.32 -0.57
N TRP A 27 1.03 -5.20 -1.30
CA TRP A 27 1.35 -3.89 -0.74
C TRP A 27 0.45 -3.52 0.46
N LYS A 28 -0.88 -3.75 0.35
CA LYS A 28 -1.80 -3.51 1.47
C LYS A 28 -1.53 -4.43 2.67
N SER A 29 -1.22 -5.70 2.42
CA SER A 29 -0.86 -6.66 3.47
C SER A 29 0.42 -6.23 4.19
N ASP A 30 1.45 -5.83 3.44
CA ASP A 30 2.73 -5.41 4.03
C ASP A 30 2.55 -4.17 4.91
N LEU A 31 1.74 -3.19 4.47
CA LEU A 31 1.40 -2.02 5.28
C LEU A 31 0.59 -2.39 6.52
N HIS A 32 -0.40 -3.28 6.41
CA HIS A 32 -1.16 -3.75 7.57
C HIS A 32 -0.26 -4.32 8.66
N HIS A 33 0.66 -5.21 8.29
CA HIS A 33 1.60 -5.81 9.23
C HIS A 33 2.54 -4.77 9.84
N HIS A 34 3.04 -3.81 9.05
CA HIS A 34 3.87 -2.71 9.55
C HIS A 34 3.13 -1.92 10.63
N PHE A 35 1.91 -1.46 10.32
CA PHE A 35 1.13 -0.64 11.25
C PHE A 35 0.61 -1.43 12.46
N GLN A 36 0.33 -2.71 12.31
CA GLN A 36 -0.11 -3.55 13.43
C GLN A 36 1.02 -3.86 14.44
N ALA A 37 2.29 -3.76 14.03
CA ALA A 37 3.43 -4.02 14.91
C ALA A 37 3.64 -2.95 16.00
N TYR A 38 2.99 -1.79 15.89
CA TYR A 38 3.21 -0.64 16.77
C TYR A 38 1.89 -0.03 17.24
N ASP A 39 1.70 0.13 18.54
CA ASP A 39 0.49 0.78 19.08
C ASP A 39 0.49 2.30 18.91
N ASP A 40 1.68 2.91 18.80
CA ASP A 40 1.87 4.36 18.65
C ASP A 40 2.26 4.70 17.20
N PRO A 41 1.47 5.55 16.50
CA PRO A 41 1.80 6.05 15.18
C PRO A 41 3.20 6.68 15.09
N GLN A 42 3.64 7.42 16.10
CA GLN A 42 4.96 8.06 16.07
C GLN A 42 6.09 7.03 16.09
N VAL A 43 5.91 5.91 16.80
CA VAL A 43 6.86 4.80 16.80
C VAL A 43 6.88 4.12 15.42
N ALA A 44 5.72 3.86 14.83
CA ALA A 44 5.62 3.29 13.48
C ALA A 44 6.32 4.16 12.41
N LEU A 45 6.30 5.49 12.57
CA LEU A 45 6.99 6.42 11.68
C LEU A 45 8.50 6.36 11.85
N GLN A 46 8.97 6.29 13.09
CA GLN A 46 10.40 6.26 13.44
C GLN A 46 11.09 4.95 13.04
N GLU A 47 10.38 3.82 13.18
CA GLU A 47 10.87 2.50 12.81
C GLU A 47 10.99 2.30 11.29
N GLY A 48 10.43 3.23 10.52
CA GLY A 48 10.68 3.39 9.09
C GLY A 48 9.39 3.60 8.33
N CYS A 49 9.32 4.69 7.57
CA CYS A 49 8.28 4.89 6.58
C CYS A 49 8.52 3.94 5.40
N PRO A 50 7.54 3.08 5.02
CA PRO A 50 7.59 2.37 3.76
C PRO A 50 7.84 3.38 2.63
N LYS A 51 8.71 3.05 1.67
CA LYS A 51 9.11 3.98 0.60
C LYS A 51 7.93 4.53 -0.18
N GLU A 52 6.86 3.76 -0.28
CA GLU A 52 5.61 4.10 -0.94
C GLU A 52 4.83 5.22 -0.25
N LEU A 53 5.16 5.53 1.01
CA LEU A 53 4.52 6.55 1.85
C LEU A 53 5.45 7.73 2.19
N GLU A 54 6.68 7.76 1.66
CA GLU A 54 7.59 8.92 1.80
C GLU A 54 6.88 10.21 1.33
N GLY A 55 6.93 11.26 2.14
CA GLY A 55 6.25 12.54 1.87
C GLY A 55 4.77 12.60 2.26
N ARG A 56 4.24 11.58 2.95
CA ARG A 56 2.88 11.54 3.52
C ARG A 56 2.87 11.45 5.04
N GLU A 57 3.90 11.98 5.69
CA GLU A 57 4.05 11.94 7.14
C GLU A 57 2.92 12.71 7.86
N ASP A 58 2.33 13.70 7.20
CA ASP A 58 1.15 14.45 7.66
C ASP A 58 -0.11 13.57 7.81
N SER A 59 -0.17 12.48 7.04
CA SER A 59 -1.29 11.55 7.00
C SER A 59 -1.07 10.33 7.92
N TRP A 60 0.01 10.31 8.68
CA TRP A 60 0.49 9.10 9.36
C TRP A 60 -0.47 8.58 10.44
N GLU A 61 -1.03 9.46 11.28
CA GLU A 61 -2.04 9.08 12.28
C GLU A 61 -3.27 8.42 11.62
N TRP A 62 -3.71 8.97 10.49
CA TRP A 62 -4.84 8.41 9.75
C TRP A 62 -4.50 7.03 9.16
N LEU A 63 -3.29 6.88 8.60
CA LEU A 63 -2.81 5.60 8.06
C LEU A 63 -2.76 4.53 9.15
N CYS A 64 -2.16 4.83 10.31
CA CYS A 64 -2.15 3.92 11.46
C CYS A 64 -3.57 3.47 11.83
N ALA A 65 -4.47 4.43 12.06
CA ALA A 65 -5.86 4.12 12.45
C ALA A 65 -6.59 3.29 11.38
N HIS A 66 -6.33 3.55 10.09
CA HIS A 66 -6.93 2.81 8.99
C HIS A 66 -6.47 1.36 8.95
N PHE A 67 -5.16 1.13 9.00
CA PHE A 67 -4.57 -0.20 8.90
C PHE A 67 -4.73 -1.03 10.17
N GLN A 68 -4.87 -0.41 11.35
CA GLN A 68 -5.13 -1.11 12.61
C GLN A 68 -6.63 -1.37 12.86
N ALA A 69 -7.51 -0.87 11.99
CA ALA A 69 -8.95 -1.03 12.18
C ALA A 69 -9.35 -2.52 12.19
N PRO A 70 -10.26 -2.95 13.09
CA PRO A 70 -10.67 -4.36 13.20
C PRO A 70 -11.25 -4.97 11.92
N GLY A 71 -11.73 -4.14 10.99
CA GLY A 71 -12.29 -4.58 9.70
C GLY A 71 -11.33 -4.46 8.52
N PHE A 72 -10.04 -4.19 8.76
CA PHE A 72 -9.05 -4.08 7.69
C PHE A 72 -8.54 -5.44 7.19
N ALA A 73 -8.48 -6.45 8.09
CA ALA A 73 -7.93 -7.79 7.83
C ALA A 73 -8.72 -8.58 6.77
#